data_AF-A0A537SPW9-F1
#
_entry.id   AF-A0A537SPW9-F1
#
_cell.length_a   1.000
_cell.length_b   1.000
_cell.length_c   1.000
_cell.angle_alpha   90.00
_cell.angle_beta   90.00
_cell.angle_gamma   90.00
#
_symmetry.space_group_name_H-M   'P 1'
#
loop_
_entity.id
_entity.type
_entity.pdbx_description
1 polymer ?
#
loop_
_entity_poly.entity_id
_entity_poly.type
_entity_poly.pdbx_seq_one_letter_code
_entity_poly.pdbx_strand_id
1 'polypeptide(L)' 'MRKTTFKTVVGDVKFGAKGEWAEDRMLLVQFQNIKSNSLDEFRDLSTEVIIDPPQYKSGNLVYPYADAKK' A
#
# COMPACT_ATOMS: atom_id res chain seq x y z
N MET A 1 -22.78 -17.79 6.99
CA MET A 1 -22.64 -16.52 6.23
C MET A 1 -21.17 -16.09 6.01
N ARG A 2 -20.22 -16.31 6.93
CA ARG A 2 -18.84 -15.80 6.84
C ARG A 2 -17.80 -16.71 6.13
N LYS A 3 -18.25 -17.66 5.30
CA LYS A 3 -17.35 -18.57 4.54
C LYS A 3 -17.40 -18.32 3.02
N THR A 4 -18.29 -17.44 2.57
CA THR A 4 -18.55 -17.21 1.15
C THR A 4 -17.54 -16.24 0.58
N THR A 5 -16.97 -16.58 -0.57
CA THR A 5 -16.20 -15.65 -1.42
C THR A 5 -17.15 -15.00 -2.41
N PHE A 6 -17.12 -13.67 -2.48
CA PHE A 6 -17.90 -12.88 -3.41
C PHE A 6 -17.04 -12.51 -4.62
N LYS A 7 -17.49 -12.86 -5.81
CA LYS A 7 -16.85 -12.44 -7.06
C LYS A 7 -17.25 -11.00 -7.36
N THR A 8 -16.30 -10.09 -7.51
CA THR A 8 -16.56 -8.68 -7.81
C THR A 8 -15.66 -8.18 -8.94
N VAL A 9 -15.97 -7.01 -9.50
CA VAL A 9 -15.15 -6.38 -10.55
C VAL A 9 -13.75 -5.97 -10.07
N VAL A 10 -13.55 -5.83 -8.76
CA VAL A 10 -12.26 -5.53 -8.11
C VAL A 10 -11.64 -6.78 -7.46
N GLY A 11 -11.97 -7.96 -7.99
CA GLY A 11 -11.49 -9.25 -7.50
C GLY A 11 -12.34 -9.88 -6.40
N ASP A 12 -11.88 -11.02 -5.89
CA ASP A 12 -12.61 -11.86 -4.95
C ASP A 12 -12.60 -11.30 -3.52
N VAL A 13 -13.76 -10.96 -2.96
CA VAL A 13 -13.90 -10.46 -1.59
C VAL A 13 -14.29 -11.59 -0.64
N LYS A 14 -13.59 -11.70 0.50
CA LYS A 14 -13.92 -12.61 1.59
C LYS A 14 -13.84 -11.86 2.92
N PHE A 15 -14.70 -12.25 3.86
CA PHE A 15 -14.72 -11.67 5.20
C PHE A 15 -14.19 -12.66 6.24
N GLY A 16 -13.47 -12.13 7.21
CA GLY A 16 -12.97 -12.85 8.36
C GLY A 16 -14.05 -13.16 9.40
N ALA A 17 -13.64 -13.75 10.52
CA ALA A 17 -14.58 -14.26 11.52
C ALA A 17 -15.39 -13.16 12.21
N LYS A 18 -14.82 -11.95 12.32
CA LYS A 18 -15.45 -10.79 12.96
C LYS A 18 -16.07 -9.82 11.96
N GLY A 19 -16.02 -10.12 10.66
CA GLY A 19 -16.60 -9.29 9.59
C GLY A 19 -15.62 -8.27 8.96
N GLU A 20 -14.36 -8.28 9.40
CA GLU A 20 -13.23 -7.65 8.73
C GLU A 20 -13.00 -8.24 7.34
N TRP A 21 -12.28 -7.53 6.47
CA TRP A 21 -11.81 -8.13 5.23
C TRP A 21 -10.77 -9.21 5.55
N ALA A 22 -10.91 -10.37 4.92
CA ALA A 22 -10.01 -11.50 5.18
C ALA A 22 -8.59 -11.23 4.65
N GLU A 23 -8.48 -10.43 3.60
CA GLU A 23 -7.22 -9.97 3.00
C GLU A 23 -7.19 -8.45 3.06
N ASP A 24 -6.06 -7.88 3.48
CA ASP A 24 -5.88 -6.43 3.47
C ASP A 24 -5.81 -5.93 2.02
N ARG A 25 -6.41 -4.77 1.81
CA ARG A 25 -6.47 -4.09 0.52
C ARG A 25 -6.13 -2.61 0.64
N MET A 26 -5.93 -2.11 1.86
CA MET A 26 -5.46 -0.74 2.05
C MET A 26 -3.97 -0.72 1.70
N LEU A 27 -3.60 0.12 0.74
CA LEU A 27 -2.19 0.33 0.44
C LEU A 27 -1.60 1.29 1.49
N LEU A 28 -0.56 0.84 2.17
CA LEU A 28 0.31 1.73 2.95
C LEU A 28 1.49 2.15 2.08
N VAL A 29 1.63 3.46 1.91
CA VAL A 29 2.61 4.07 1.01
C VAL A 29 3.53 5.01 1.79
N GLN A 30 4.80 5.02 1.41
CA GLN A 30 5.77 6.04 1.83
C GLN A 30 6.41 6.68 0.61
N PHE A 31 6.41 8.01 0.55
CA PHE A 31 7.22 8.72 -0.42
C PHE A 31 8.71 8.58 -0.09
N GLN A 32 9.49 8.04 -1.01
CA GLN A 32 10.94 7.84 -0.89
C GLN A 32 11.67 8.53 -2.05
N ASN A 33 12.93 8.90 -1.83
CA ASN A 33 13.79 9.61 -2.77
C ASN A 33 13.25 10.99 -3.21
N ILE A 34 12.47 11.65 -2.34
CA ILE A 34 12.06 13.06 -2.51
C ILE A 34 13.24 13.94 -2.15
N LYS A 35 13.81 14.62 -3.15
CA LYS A 35 15.07 15.38 -3.07
C LYS A 35 14.84 16.87 -3.01
N SER A 36 13.68 17.33 -3.49
CA SER A 36 13.33 18.74 -3.53
C SER A 36 11.94 19.00 -2.96
N ASN A 37 11.52 20.26 -2.99
CA ASN A 37 10.17 20.67 -2.66
C ASN A 37 9.27 20.79 -3.91
N SER A 38 9.68 20.21 -5.04
CA SER A 38 8.90 20.24 -6.28
C SER A 38 7.72 19.28 -6.20
N LEU A 39 6.55 19.72 -6.66
CA LEU A 39 5.37 18.86 -6.80
C LEU A 39 5.58 17.74 -7.83
N ASP A 40 6.52 17.91 -8.76
CA ASP A 40 6.75 16.92 -9.82
C ASP A 40 7.29 15.60 -9.27
N GLU A 41 8.05 15.63 -8.16
CA GLU A 41 8.55 14.41 -7.52
C GLU A 41 7.41 13.57 -6.93
N PHE A 42 6.36 14.21 -6.42
CA PHE A 42 5.17 13.51 -5.90
C PHE A 42 4.23 13.00 -6.99
N ARG A 43 4.43 13.43 -8.24
CA ARG A 43 3.71 12.91 -9.42
C ARG A 43 4.46 11.74 -10.06
N ASP A 44 5.74 11.57 -9.74
CA ASP A 44 6.52 10.43 -10.17
C ASP A 44 6.22 9.22 -9.27
N LEU A 45 5.53 8.23 -9.83
CA LEU A 45 5.15 7.01 -9.14
C LEU A 45 6.34 6.19 -8.65
N SER A 46 7.56 6.43 -9.15
CA SER A 46 8.77 5.79 -8.63
C SER A 46 9.13 6.22 -7.21
N THR A 47 8.63 7.39 -6.78
CA THR A 47 8.79 7.87 -5.40
C THR A 47 7.72 7.32 -4.46
N GLU A 48 6.62 6.78 -4.99
CA GLU A 48 5.50 6.24 -4.24
C GLU A 48 5.72 4.74 -3.90
N VAL A 49 6.42 4.48 -2.80
CA VAL A 49 6.78 3.10 -2.42
C VAL A 49 5.67 2.47 -1.58
N ILE A 50 5.09 1.37 -2.08
CA ILE A 50 4.12 0.54 -1.37
C ILE A 50 4.88 -0.32 -0.36
N ILE A 51 4.58 -0.12 0.92
CA ILE A 51 5.17 -0.86 2.04
C ILE A 51 4.31 -2.07 2.42
N ASP A 52 2.99 -1.94 2.29
CA ASP A 52 2.01 -2.94 2.67
C ASP A 52 0.76 -2.82 1.76
N PRO A 53 0.04 -3.92 1.46
CA PRO A 53 0.24 -5.30 1.91
C PRO A 53 1.33 -6.05 1.13
N PRO A 54 1.89 -7.16 1.64
CA PRO A 54 3.06 -7.84 1.06
C PRO A 54 2.92 -8.22 -0.41
N GLN A 55 1.71 -8.56 -0.86
CA GLN A 55 1.43 -8.93 -2.25
C GLN A 55 1.59 -7.76 -3.24
N TYR A 56 1.58 -6.52 -2.78
CA TYR A 56 1.76 -5.31 -3.60
C TYR A 56 3.02 -4.52 -3.23
N LYS A 57 3.82 -5.02 -2.28
CA LYS A 57 4.97 -4.32 -1.74
C LYS A 57 6.02 -4.05 -2.82
N SER A 58 6.36 -2.78 -3.02
CA SER A 58 7.41 -2.34 -3.96
C SER A 58 8.72 -1.94 -3.28
N GLY A 59 8.71 -1.80 -1.95
CA GLY A 59 9.92 -1.49 -1.17
C GLY A 59 9.69 -1.60 0.34
N ASN A 60 10.71 -1.26 1.13
CA ASN A 60 10.65 -1.36 2.59
C ASN A 60 10.40 0.01 3.22
N LEU A 61 9.77 0.02 4.39
CA LEU A 61 9.68 1.22 5.23
C LEU A 61 11.09 1.71 5.59
N VAL A 62 11.35 2.99 5.32
CA VAL A 62 12.57 3.66 5.78
C VAL A 62 12.25 4.49 7.02
N TYR A 63 12.98 4.22 8.11
CA TYR A 63 12.84 4.93 9.38
C TYR A 63 14.23 5.21 9.97
N PRO A 64 14.51 6.45 10.46
CA PRO A 64 13.62 7.62 10.46
C PRO A 64 13.31 8.14 9.04
N TYR A 65 12.19 8.85 8.86
CA TYR A 65 11.77 9.35 7.53
C TYR A 65 12.80 10.26 6.86
N ALA A 66 13.67 10.91 7.64
CA ALA A 66 14.79 11.70 7.10
C ALA A 66 15.69 10.86 6.18
N ASP A 67 15.85 9.56 6.46
CA ASP A 67 16.66 8.66 5.63
C ASP A 67 15.99 8.30 4.30
N ALA A 68 14.68 8.55 4.16
CA ALA A 68 13.95 8.31 2.93
C ALA A 68 14.14 9.43 1.89
N LYS A 69 14.65 10.60 2.29
CA LYS A 69 14.80 11.80 1.43
C LYS A 69 16.13 11.86 0.66
N LYS A 70 16.81 10.73 0.46
CA LYS A 70 18.17 10.66 -0.10
C LYS A 70 18.19 10.76 -1.62
#